data_AF-R5APH3-F1
#
_entry.id   AF-R5APH3-F1
#
_cell.length_a   1.000
_cell.length_b   1.000
_cell.length_c   1.000
_cell.angle_alpha   90.00
_cell.angle_beta   90.00
_cell.angle_gamma   90.00
#
_symmetry.space_group_name_H-M   'P 1'
#
loop_
_entity.id
_entity.type
_entity.pdbx_description
1 polymer ?
#
loop_
_entity_poly.entity_id
_entity_poly.type
_entity_poly.pdbx_seq_one_letter_code
_entity_poly.pdbx_strand_id
1 'polypeptide(L)'
;MNILSITGALFSLVSLILMFVQWRWTAVVAFVGLLLTVLGSSGFAGAMLPLFWGFAALVVVGLNFMLPREVVASRLGVGYIGLGGLTGLVLGYLISVNVMVIGAVVGIVLGGLAFSMTPSGRHLDFPSARFLQYLCAKGLPSAVVLSMAGYVAIILIEEYAR
;
A
#
# COMPACT_ATOMS: atom_id res chain seq x y z
N MET A 1 3.43 20.83 13.96
CA MET A 1 3.53 19.35 13.90
C MET A 1 3.52 18.76 15.29
N ASN A 2 2.49 17.97 15.59
CA ASN A 2 2.27 17.37 16.91
C ASN A 2 2.98 16.01 17.05
N ILE A 3 3.21 15.55 18.29
CA ILE A 3 3.88 14.28 18.56
C ILE A 3 3.13 13.06 17.96
N LEU A 4 1.80 13.16 17.84
CA LEU A 4 0.96 12.17 17.17
C LEU A 4 1.27 12.07 15.67
N SER A 5 1.38 13.20 14.97
CA SER A 5 1.68 13.23 13.53
C SER A 5 3.08 12.67 13.24
N ILE A 6 4.06 12.97 14.09
CA ILE A 6 5.42 12.40 13.99
C ILE A 6 5.38 10.88 14.18
N THR A 7 4.65 10.40 15.19
CA THR A 7 4.50 8.96 15.43
C THR A 7 3.79 8.29 14.25
N GLY A 8 2.73 8.90 13.73
CA GLY A 8 2.02 8.42 12.55
C GLY A 8 2.92 8.32 11.31
N ALA A 9 3.77 9.31 11.07
CA ALA A 9 4.76 9.31 10.00
C ALA A 9 5.77 8.15 10.13
N LEU A 10 6.29 7.91 11.34
CA LEU A 10 7.19 6.79 11.61
C LEU A 10 6.52 5.44 11.34
N PHE A 11 5.27 5.25 11.80
CA PHE A 11 4.51 4.03 11.53
C PHE A 11 4.23 3.85 10.03
N SER A 12 3.94 4.92 9.30
CA SER A 12 3.78 4.90 7.84
C SER A 12 5.07 4.45 7.13
N LEU A 13 6.22 5.03 7.50
CA LEU A 13 7.53 4.62 6.97
C LEU A 13 7.85 3.16 7.26
N VAL A 14 7.60 2.71 8.49
CA VAL A 14 7.77 1.30 8.88
C VAL A 14 6.84 0.41 8.05
N SER A 15 5.60 0.83 7.79
CA SER A 15 4.67 0.06 6.96
C SER A 15 5.14 -0.11 5.51
N LEU A 16 5.77 0.93 4.93
CA LEU A 16 6.36 0.84 3.58
C LEU A 16 7.51 -0.16 3.53
N ILE A 17 8.36 -0.20 4.56
CA ILE A 17 9.45 -1.18 4.65
C ILE A 17 8.87 -2.60 4.83
N LEU A 18 7.89 -2.75 5.72
CA LEU A 18 7.23 -4.02 6.00
C LEU A 18 6.47 -4.59 4.78
N MET A 19 6.00 -3.72 3.88
CA MET A 19 5.41 -4.13 2.60
C MET A 19 6.37 -5.00 1.79
N PHE A 20 7.66 -4.66 1.75
CA PHE A 20 8.67 -5.45 1.05
C PHE A 20 9.06 -6.74 1.79
N VAL A 21 8.85 -6.77 3.11
CA VAL A 21 9.10 -7.92 3.98
C VAL A 21 7.93 -8.93 3.96
N GLN A 22 6.76 -8.50 3.47
CA GLN A 22 5.50 -9.25 3.39
C GLN A 22 5.00 -9.77 4.74
N TRP A 23 4.96 -8.88 5.74
CA TRP A 23 4.38 -9.24 7.03
C TRP A 23 2.85 -9.18 6.99
N ARG A 24 2.18 -10.18 7.58
CA ARG A 24 0.70 -10.28 7.63
C ARG A 24 0.01 -9.04 8.22
N TRP A 25 0.71 -8.35 9.11
CA TRP A 25 0.19 -7.20 9.86
C TRP A 25 0.54 -5.85 9.22
N THR A 26 1.17 -5.83 8.04
CA THR A 26 1.63 -4.59 7.39
C THR A 26 0.48 -3.58 7.20
N ALA A 27 -0.70 -4.05 6.79
CA ALA A 27 -1.88 -3.19 6.63
C ALA A 27 -2.37 -2.57 7.95
N VAL A 28 -2.22 -3.28 9.08
CA VAL A 28 -2.56 -2.74 10.41
C VAL A 28 -1.57 -1.65 10.81
N VAL A 29 -0.28 -1.86 10.57
CA VAL A 29 0.76 -0.85 10.85
C VAL A 29 0.51 0.42 10.02
N ALA A 30 0.17 0.26 8.74
CA ALA A 30 -0.20 1.38 7.86
C ALA A 30 -1.45 2.13 8.36
N PHE A 31 -2.47 1.39 8.80
CA PHE A 31 -3.69 1.96 9.35
C PHE A 31 -3.44 2.74 10.65
N VAL A 32 -2.64 2.21 11.57
CA VAL A 32 -2.25 2.91 12.81
C VAL A 32 -1.49 4.19 12.46
N GLY A 33 -0.57 4.14 11.48
CA GLY A 33 0.11 5.34 10.99
C GLY A 33 -0.84 6.41 10.47
N LEU A 34 -1.81 6.00 9.64
CA LEU A 34 -2.85 6.89 9.13
C LEU A 34 -3.71 7.48 10.26
N LEU A 35 -4.20 6.64 11.17
CA LEU A 35 -5.08 7.05 12.26
C LEU A 35 -4.40 8.05 13.20
N LEU A 36 -3.15 7.80 13.59
CA LEU A 36 -2.38 8.73 14.43
C LEU A 36 -2.12 10.06 13.72
N THR A 37 -1.87 10.03 12.40
CA THR A 37 -1.66 11.25 11.60
C THR A 37 -2.94 12.07 11.50
N VAL A 38 -4.08 11.42 11.25
CA VAL A 38 -5.40 12.07 11.19
C VAL A 38 -5.77 12.71 12.54
N LEU A 39 -5.61 11.97 13.64
CA LEU A 39 -5.89 12.48 14.99
C LEU A 39 -4.93 13.61 15.42
N GLY A 40 -3.69 13.59 14.91
CA GLY A 40 -2.70 14.63 15.18
C GLY A 40 -2.85 15.90 14.33
N SER A 41 -3.51 15.80 13.18
CA SER A 41 -3.69 16.91 12.24
C SER A 41 -4.88 17.81 12.61
N SER A 42 -4.70 19.12 12.48
CA SER A 42 -5.74 20.13 12.75
C SER A 42 -6.61 20.45 11.53
N GLY A 43 -6.45 19.74 10.41
CA GLY A 43 -7.26 19.97 9.21
C GLY A 43 -7.35 18.80 8.24
N PHE A 44 -8.38 18.91 7.39
CA PHE A 44 -8.72 18.15 6.17
C PHE A 44 -9.05 16.65 6.28
N ALA A 45 -8.62 15.92 7.30
CA ALA A 45 -8.99 14.50 7.39
C ALA A 45 -10.35 14.31 8.09
N GLY A 46 -11.44 14.45 7.32
CA GLY A 46 -12.76 14.02 7.78
C GLY A 46 -12.74 12.56 8.24
N ALA A 47 -13.51 12.22 9.28
CA ALA A 47 -13.52 10.89 9.90
C ALA A 47 -13.78 9.73 8.90
N MET A 48 -14.35 10.04 7.73
CA MET A 48 -14.59 9.07 6.66
C MET A 48 -13.31 8.45 6.08
N LEU A 49 -12.20 9.21 6.02
CA LEU A 49 -10.94 8.73 5.44
C LEU A 49 -10.34 7.55 6.22
N PRO A 50 -10.10 7.66 7.55
CA PRO A 50 -9.62 6.52 8.32
C PRO A 50 -10.66 5.38 8.38
N LEU A 51 -11.96 5.65 8.39
CA LEU A 51 -12.98 4.59 8.38
C LEU A 51 -12.93 3.73 7.11
N PHE A 52 -12.87 4.37 5.94
CA PHE A 52 -12.78 3.70 4.65
C PHE A 52 -11.51 2.83 4.56
N TRP A 53 -10.35 3.42 4.90
CA TRP A 53 -9.08 2.71 4.84
C TRP A 53 -8.95 1.65 5.95
N GLY A 54 -9.57 1.85 7.11
CA GLY A 54 -9.67 0.85 8.18
C GLY A 54 -10.43 -0.39 7.73
N PHE A 55 -11.54 -0.22 7.00
CA PHE A 55 -12.27 -1.34 6.40
C PHE A 55 -11.42 -2.05 5.33
N ALA A 56 -10.72 -1.30 4.47
CA ALA A 56 -9.79 -1.87 3.51
C ALA A 56 -8.65 -2.67 4.17
N ALA A 57 -8.07 -2.16 5.27
CA ALA A 57 -7.07 -2.87 6.06
C ALA A 57 -7.62 -4.18 6.63
N LEU A 58 -8.85 -4.16 7.15
CA LEU A 58 -9.51 -5.33 7.70
C LEU A 58 -9.70 -6.42 6.63
N VAL A 59 -10.17 -6.04 5.44
CA VAL A 59 -10.30 -6.98 4.31
C VAL A 59 -8.94 -7.57 3.92
N VAL A 60 -7.90 -6.75 3.80
CA VAL A 60 -6.53 -7.21 3.50
C VAL A 60 -6.02 -8.20 4.54
N VAL A 61 -6.20 -7.89 5.82
CA VAL A 61 -5.80 -8.76 6.93
C VAL A 61 -6.57 -10.07 6.87
N GLY A 62 -7.89 -10.01 6.67
CA GLY A 62 -8.74 -11.19 6.49
C GLY A 62 -8.24 -12.10 5.36
N LEU A 63 -7.96 -11.52 4.19
CA LEU A 63 -7.38 -12.26 3.05
C LEU A 63 -6.01 -12.87 3.40
N ASN A 64 -5.12 -12.10 4.04
CA ASN A 64 -3.81 -12.60 4.48
C ASN A 64 -3.93 -13.75 5.50
N PHE A 65 -5.03 -13.81 6.26
CA PHE A 65 -5.32 -14.92 7.18
C PHE A 65 -5.80 -16.18 6.44
N MET A 66 -6.60 -16.01 5.39
CA MET A 66 -7.13 -17.10 4.56
C MET A 66 -6.11 -17.68 3.59
N LEU A 67 -5.12 -16.90 3.16
CA LEU A 67 -4.07 -17.38 2.26
C LEU A 67 -3.05 -18.30 2.97
N PRO A 68 -2.52 -19.33 2.27
CA PRO A 68 -1.45 -20.18 2.79
C PRO A 68 -0.23 -19.35 3.17
N ARG A 69 0.41 -19.68 4.30
CA ARG A 69 1.57 -18.93 4.84
C ARG A 69 2.73 -18.84 3.85
N GLU A 70 2.90 -19.86 3.01
CA GLU A 70 3.93 -19.91 1.96
C GLU A 70 3.74 -18.80 0.92
N VAL A 71 2.49 -18.51 0.54
CA VAL A 71 2.16 -17.46 -0.43
C VAL A 71 2.35 -16.08 0.20
N VAL A 72 1.92 -15.93 1.45
CA VAL A 72 1.98 -14.64 2.17
C VAL A 72 3.41 -14.27 2.55
N ALA A 73 4.24 -15.21 2.99
CA ALA A 73 5.62 -14.92 3.40
C ALA A 73 6.60 -14.84 2.21
N SER A 74 6.19 -15.26 1.02
CA SER A 74 7.03 -15.22 -0.18
C SER A 74 7.39 -13.78 -0.54
N ARG A 75 8.68 -13.51 -0.78
CA ARG A 75 9.17 -12.19 -1.23
C ARG A 75 9.41 -12.10 -2.73
N LEU A 76 9.25 -13.21 -3.45
CA LEU A 76 9.36 -13.23 -4.91
C LEU A 76 8.41 -12.18 -5.49
N GLY A 77 8.88 -11.41 -6.48
CA GLY A 77 8.11 -10.39 -7.21
C GLY A 77 7.60 -9.17 -6.43
N VAL A 78 7.76 -9.13 -5.11
CA VAL A 78 7.27 -8.03 -4.26
C VAL A 78 8.01 -6.73 -4.55
N GLY A 79 9.31 -6.81 -4.85
CA GLY A 79 10.10 -5.63 -5.22
C GLY A 79 9.53 -4.93 -6.46
N TYR A 80 9.22 -5.69 -7.52
CA TYR A 80 8.64 -5.14 -8.75
C TYR A 80 7.23 -4.58 -8.53
N ILE A 81 6.38 -5.29 -7.79
CA ILE A 81 5.01 -4.86 -7.47
C ILE A 81 5.02 -3.61 -6.59
N GLY A 82 5.83 -3.61 -5.53
CA GLY A 82 5.92 -2.52 -4.56
C GLY A 82 6.54 -1.26 -5.16
N LEU A 83 7.64 -1.40 -5.92
CA LEU A 83 8.26 -0.26 -6.61
C LEU A 83 7.38 0.26 -7.76
N GLY A 84 6.77 -0.62 -8.54
CA GLY A 84 5.81 -0.23 -9.58
C GLY A 84 4.61 0.50 -8.98
N GLY A 85 4.08 0.01 -7.87
CA GLY A 85 3.02 0.69 -7.13
C GLY A 85 3.44 2.04 -6.58
N LEU A 86 4.65 2.15 -6.03
CA LEU A 86 5.18 3.41 -5.51
C LEU A 86 5.37 4.45 -6.61
N THR A 87 5.96 4.07 -7.76
CA THR A 87 6.10 4.98 -8.90
C THR A 87 4.74 5.37 -9.46
N GLY A 88 3.81 4.43 -9.58
CA GLY A 88 2.43 4.69 -9.99
C GLY A 88 1.68 5.62 -9.04
N LEU A 89 1.88 5.47 -7.72
CA LEU A 89 1.30 6.34 -6.71
C LEU A 89 1.80 7.77 -6.85
N VAL A 90 3.12 7.95 -6.98
CA VAL A 90 3.75 9.26 -7.14
C VAL A 90 3.26 9.93 -8.44
N LEU A 91 3.27 9.21 -9.55
CA LEU A 91 2.78 9.71 -10.84
C LEU A 91 1.30 10.07 -10.79
N GLY A 92 0.47 9.25 -10.14
CA GLY A 92 -0.95 9.53 -9.96
C GLY A 92 -1.19 10.79 -9.11
N TYR A 93 -0.42 10.95 -8.03
CA TYR A 93 -0.47 12.14 -7.18
C TYR A 93 -0.11 13.43 -7.93
N LEU A 94 0.88 13.39 -8.83
CA LEU A 94 1.25 14.55 -9.66
C LEU A 94 0.11 15.06 -10.55
N ILE A 95 -0.84 14.18 -10.91
CA ILE A 95 -2.04 14.56 -11.66
C ILE A 95 -3.12 15.06 -10.69
N SER A 96 -3.47 14.26 -9.69
CA SER A 96 -4.48 14.59 -8.68
C SER A 96 -4.47 13.59 -7.53
N VAL A 97 -4.83 14.05 -6.33
CA VAL A 97 -5.10 13.20 -5.15
C VAL A 97 -6.11 12.08 -5.47
N ASN A 98 -7.11 12.36 -6.31
CA ASN A 98 -8.14 11.38 -6.68
C ASN A 98 -7.61 10.26 -7.58
N VAL A 99 -6.55 10.54 -8.36
CA VAL A 99 -5.95 9.59 -9.32
C VAL A 99 -4.80 8.82 -8.67
N MET A 100 -4.27 9.27 -7.53
CA MET A 100 -3.17 8.63 -6.79
C MET A 100 -3.40 7.12 -6.57
N VAL A 101 -4.57 6.72 -6.09
CA VAL A 101 -4.90 5.31 -5.82
C VAL A 101 -4.95 4.51 -7.11
N ILE A 102 -5.53 5.08 -8.18
CA ILE A 102 -5.61 4.45 -9.50
C ILE A 102 -4.20 4.27 -10.07
N GLY A 103 -3.35 5.30 -9.95
CA GLY A 103 -1.95 5.25 -10.36
C GLY A 103 -1.17 4.15 -9.64
N ALA A 104 -1.37 4.00 -8.32
CA ALA A 104 -0.76 2.92 -7.54
C ALA A 104 -1.19 1.53 -8.06
N VAL A 105 -2.49 1.35 -8.35
CA VAL A 105 -3.02 0.08 -8.89
C VAL A 105 -2.44 -0.22 -10.27
N VAL A 106 -2.42 0.76 -11.18
CA VAL A 106 -1.82 0.60 -12.52
C VAL A 106 -0.34 0.26 -12.41
N GLY A 107 0.39 0.96 -11.53
CA GLY A 107 1.80 0.69 -11.26
C GLY A 107 2.06 -0.70 -10.70
N ILE A 108 1.20 -1.20 -9.82
CA ILE A 108 1.26 -2.58 -9.30
C ILE A 108 1.04 -3.61 -10.42
N VAL A 109 0.07 -3.37 -11.30
CA VAL A 109 -0.19 -4.25 -12.46
C VAL A 109 1.03 -4.27 -13.37
N LEU A 110 1.57 -3.11 -13.74
CA LEU A 110 2.77 -2.99 -14.58
C LEU A 110 4.00 -3.63 -13.93
N GLY A 111 4.19 -3.45 -12.62
CA GLY A 111 5.25 -4.11 -11.86
C GLY A 111 5.09 -5.63 -11.82
N GLY A 112 3.85 -6.13 -11.67
CA GLY A 112 3.52 -7.54 -11.80
C GLY A 112 3.85 -8.09 -13.19
N LEU A 113 3.49 -7.37 -14.25
CA LEU A 113 3.81 -7.74 -15.63
C LEU A 113 5.33 -7.80 -15.85
N ALA A 114 6.07 -6.80 -15.39
CA ALA A 114 7.53 -6.78 -15.45
C ALA A 114 8.14 -8.00 -14.74
N PHE A 115 7.59 -8.38 -13.57
CA PHE A 115 8.02 -9.58 -12.86
C PHE A 115 7.72 -10.86 -13.65
N SER A 116 6.55 -10.97 -14.29
CA SER A 116 6.18 -12.17 -15.07
C SER A 116 7.13 -12.45 -16.24
N MET A 117 7.80 -11.40 -16.76
CA MET A 117 8.81 -11.52 -17.81
C MET A 117 10.20 -11.95 -17.30
N THR A 118 10.41 -12.01 -15.98
CA THR A 118 11.68 -12.48 -15.40
C THR A 118 11.74 -14.01 -15.33
N PRO A 119 12.94 -14.63 -15.32
CA PRO A 119 13.08 -16.08 -15.20
C PRO A 119 12.38 -16.67 -13.96
N SER A 120 12.43 -15.93 -12.85
CA SER A 120 11.75 -16.25 -11.58
C SER A 120 10.27 -15.87 -11.55
N GLY A 121 9.71 -15.34 -12.63
CA GLY A 121 8.27 -15.07 -12.79
C GLY A 121 7.63 -15.93 -13.86
N ARG A 122 8.42 -16.68 -14.64
CA ARG A 122 7.95 -17.43 -15.81
C ARG A 122 6.93 -18.51 -15.46
N HIS A 123 7.00 -19.07 -14.25
CA HIS A 123 6.04 -20.03 -13.72
C HIS A 123 4.65 -19.44 -13.38
N LEU A 124 4.46 -18.12 -13.51
CA LEU A 124 3.14 -17.48 -13.43
C LEU A 124 2.34 -17.61 -14.74
N ASP A 125 2.98 -18.02 -15.85
CA ASP A 125 2.38 -18.26 -17.17
C ASP A 125 1.43 -17.14 -17.64
N PHE A 126 1.91 -15.90 -17.69
CA PHE A 126 1.07 -14.77 -18.12
C PHE A 126 0.60 -14.93 -19.58
N PRO A 127 -0.68 -14.67 -19.91
CA PRO A 127 -1.81 -14.35 -19.03
C PRO A 127 -2.51 -15.61 -18.48
N SER A 128 -2.53 -15.76 -17.15
CA SER A 128 -3.11 -16.92 -16.46
C SER A 128 -3.88 -16.50 -15.22
N ALA A 129 -4.86 -17.31 -14.81
CA ALA A 129 -5.55 -17.16 -13.53
C ALA A 129 -4.57 -17.15 -12.33
N ARG A 130 -3.44 -17.86 -12.45
CA ARG A 130 -2.37 -17.85 -11.43
C ARG A 130 -1.73 -16.48 -11.29
N PHE A 131 -1.52 -15.76 -12.40
CA PHE A 131 -1.01 -14.40 -12.37
C PHE A 131 -1.99 -13.45 -11.68
N LEU A 132 -3.28 -13.52 -12.01
CA LEU A 132 -4.31 -12.68 -11.37
C LEU A 132 -4.45 -12.98 -9.88
N GLN A 133 -4.47 -14.26 -9.49
CA GLN A 133 -4.50 -14.66 -8.08
C GLN A 133 -3.25 -14.17 -7.34
N TYR A 134 -2.08 -14.27 -7.96
CA TYR A 134 -0.83 -13.77 -7.41
C TYR A 134 -0.82 -12.24 -7.26
N LEU A 135 -1.30 -11.52 -8.28
CA LEU A 135 -1.41 -10.07 -8.27
C LEU A 135 -2.43 -9.60 -7.23
N CYS A 136 -3.56 -10.30 -7.06
CA CYS A 136 -4.49 -10.03 -5.98
C CYS A 136 -3.89 -10.36 -4.60
N ALA A 137 -3.17 -11.47 -4.47
CA ALA A 137 -2.56 -11.89 -3.21
C ALA A 137 -1.52 -10.89 -2.70
N LYS A 138 -0.70 -10.32 -3.58
CA LYS A 138 0.42 -9.43 -3.19
C LYS A 138 0.18 -7.95 -3.52
N GLY A 139 -0.46 -7.69 -4.64
CA GLY A 139 -0.78 -6.35 -5.11
C GLY A 139 -1.86 -5.68 -4.28
N LEU A 140 -2.92 -6.38 -3.88
CA LEU A 140 -4.01 -5.77 -3.10
C LEU A 140 -3.51 -5.28 -1.71
N PRO A 141 -2.76 -6.07 -0.91
CA PRO A 141 -2.16 -5.55 0.32
C PRO A 141 -1.21 -4.37 0.07
N SER A 142 -0.40 -4.44 -0.98
CA SER A 142 0.57 -3.38 -1.32
C SER A 142 -0.14 -2.09 -1.73
N ALA A 143 -1.22 -2.17 -2.51
CA ALA A 143 -2.01 -1.03 -2.94
C ALA A 143 -2.61 -0.29 -1.74
N VAL A 144 -3.15 -1.03 -0.78
CA VAL A 144 -3.76 -0.46 0.43
C VAL A 144 -2.71 0.23 1.30
N VAL A 145 -1.57 -0.43 1.55
CA VAL A 145 -0.46 0.15 2.33
C VAL A 145 0.09 1.41 1.66
N LEU A 146 0.37 1.34 0.36
CA LEU A 146 0.85 2.49 -0.41
C LEU A 146 -0.14 3.65 -0.37
N SER A 147 -1.43 3.37 -0.55
CA SER A 147 -2.47 4.41 -0.55
C SER A 147 -2.56 5.09 0.82
N MET A 148 -2.57 4.32 1.91
CA MET A 148 -2.55 4.87 3.27
C MET A 148 -1.31 5.73 3.52
N ALA A 149 -0.13 5.24 3.12
CA ALA A 149 1.11 5.99 3.24
C ALA A 149 1.11 7.28 2.41
N GLY A 150 0.52 7.24 1.21
CA GLY A 150 0.29 8.41 0.36
C GLY A 150 -0.58 9.47 1.03
N TYR A 151 -1.71 9.08 1.63
CA TYR A 151 -2.56 10.00 2.39
C TYR A 151 -1.84 10.58 3.62
N VAL A 152 -1.06 9.78 4.35
CA VAL A 152 -0.23 10.28 5.44
C VAL A 152 0.73 11.36 4.94
N ALA A 153 1.41 11.12 3.81
CA ALA A 153 2.32 12.11 3.23
C ALA A 153 1.59 13.40 2.84
N ILE A 154 0.41 13.31 2.22
CA ILE A 154 -0.40 14.48 1.83
C ILE A 154 -0.80 15.30 3.06
N ILE A 155 -1.31 14.65 4.10
CA ILE A 155 -1.74 15.34 5.34
C ILE A 155 -0.56 16.09 5.96
N LEU A 156 0.63 15.47 6.00
CA LEU A 156 1.83 16.11 6.53
C LEU A 156 2.27 17.30 5.68
N ILE A 157 2.25 17.16 4.34
CA ILE A 157 2.60 18.26 3.42
C ILE A 157 1.65 19.44 3.60
N GLU A 158 0.34 19.20 3.71
CA GLU A 158 -0.67 20.25 3.95
C GLU A 158 -0.58 20.88 5.35
N GLU A 159 -0.11 20.14 6.35
CA GLU A 159 0.16 20.68 7.69
C GLU A 159 1.41 21.57 7.69
N TYR A 160 2.43 21.23 6.90
CA TYR A 160 3.65 22.03 6.76
C TYR A 160 3.50 23.28 5.88
N ALA A 161 2.59 23.23 4.91
CA ALA A 161 2.33 24.37 4.02
C ALA A 161 1.48 25.48 4.65
N ARG A 162 0.94 25.24 5.86
CA ARG A 162 0.19 26.21 6.66
C ARG A 162 1.06 26.87 7.71
#